data_AF-A0A550GTS1-F1
#
_entry.id   AF-A0A550GTS1-F1
#
_cell.length_a   1.000
_cell.length_b   1.000
_cell.length_c   1.000
_cell.angle_alpha   90.00
_cell.angle_beta   90.00
_cell.angle_gamma   90.00
#
_symmetry.space_group_name_H-M   'P 1'
#
loop_
_entity.id
_entity.type
_entity.pdbx_description
1 polymer ?
#
loop_
_entity_poly.entity_id
_entity_poly.type
_entity_poly.pdbx_seq_one_letter_code
_entity_poly.pdbx_strand_id
1 'polypeptide(L)'
;MKLKLLVIQKDTKDYRKPIYRFIVVDLKKSKKYPQNFVCILPKTIKSKPKPASNFERIFGEKSKELAKQLLKKAIKSDYDTRTKKVIKQRLELYKPKTSKKIKCVNCGKLFIQKNRSFRKYSTCYQCYLKRYVKKT
;
A
#
# COMPACT_ATOMS: atom_id res chain seq x y z
N MET A 1 23.59 -5.44 -0.77
CA MET A 1 22.75 -6.00 0.32
C MET A 1 22.10 -7.31 -0.16
N LYS A 2 21.97 -8.33 0.70
CA LYS A 2 21.14 -9.53 0.44
C LYS A 2 19.89 -9.44 1.31
N LEU A 3 18.90 -8.69 0.82
CA LEU A 3 17.72 -8.35 1.60
C LEU A 3 16.71 -9.50 1.68
N LYS A 4 16.16 -9.70 2.87
CA LYS A 4 15.03 -10.59 3.14
C LYS A 4 13.98 -9.84 3.96
N LEU A 5 12.73 -10.26 3.81
CA LEU A 5 11.61 -9.74 4.59
C LEU A 5 11.29 -10.76 5.68
N LEU A 6 11.41 -10.34 6.94
CA LEU A 6 11.01 -11.08 8.13
C LEU A 6 9.65 -10.55 8.59
N VAL A 7 8.68 -11.44 8.79
CA VAL A 7 7.36 -11.09 9.32
C VAL A 7 7.21 -11.64 10.72
N ILE A 8 6.92 -10.76 11.68
CA ILE A 8 6.73 -11.12 13.09
C ILE A 8 5.32 -10.75 13.50
N GLN A 9 4.59 -11.70 14.04
CA GLN A 9 3.32 -11.46 14.73
C GLN A 9 3.62 -10.91 16.12
N LYS A 10 3.01 -9.79 16.48
CA LYS A 10 3.05 -9.25 17.84
C LYS A 10 1.80 -9.71 18.56
N ASP A 11 1.97 -10.40 19.67
CA ASP A 11 0.85 -10.78 20.51
C ASP A 11 0.26 -9.54 21.17
N THR A 12 -1.04 -9.37 20.98
CA THR A 12 -1.83 -8.35 21.65
C THR A 12 -2.67 -9.09 22.69
N LYS A 13 -2.56 -8.70 23.96
CA LYS A 13 -3.34 -9.28 25.06
C LYS A 13 -4.85 -9.06 24.88
N ASP A 14 -5.25 -8.07 24.07
CA ASP A 14 -6.64 -7.79 23.75
C ASP A 14 -7.15 -8.66 22.60
N TYR A 15 -8.46 -8.97 22.59
CA TYR A 15 -9.26 -9.58 21.51
C TYR A 15 -9.19 -8.88 20.13
N ARG A 16 -8.24 -7.96 19.94
CA ARG A 16 -7.97 -7.27 18.69
C ARG A 16 -7.25 -8.20 17.72
N LYS A 17 -7.46 -7.96 16.42
CA LYS A 17 -6.77 -8.69 15.34
C LYS A 17 -5.24 -8.58 15.55
N PRO A 18 -4.48 -9.68 15.35
CA PRO A 18 -3.04 -9.68 15.57
C PRO A 18 -2.34 -8.66 14.69
N ILE A 19 -1.30 -8.03 15.25
CA ILE A 19 -0.53 -7.00 14.58
C ILE A 19 0.73 -7.64 13.98
N TYR A 20 0.92 -7.50 12.68
CA TYR A 20 2.11 -8.00 11.99
C TYR A 20 3.10 -6.88 11.70
N ARG A 21 4.37 -7.10 12.05
CA ARG A 21 5.49 -6.23 11.67
C ARG A 21 6.25 -6.84 10.51
N PHE A 22 6.53 -6.01 9.52
CA PHE A 22 7.25 -6.36 8.30
C PHE A 22 8.64 -5.74 8.37
N ILE A 23 9.65 -6.56 8.57
CA ILE A 23 11.01 -6.13 8.89
C ILE A 23 11.92 -6.48 7.72
N VAL A 24 12.68 -5.50 7.25
CA VAL A 24 13.70 -5.70 6.23
C VAL A 24 15.02 -5.98 6.92
N VAL A 25 15.63 -7.11 6.57
CA VAL A 25 16.93 -7.55 7.10
C VAL A 25 17.94 -7.75 5.98
N ASP A 26 19.23 -7.54 6.25
CA ASP A 26 20.33 -7.77 5.30
C ASP A 26 21.18 -8.97 5.74
N LEU A 27 21.02 -10.09 5.02
CA LEU A 27 21.73 -11.33 5.31
C LEU A 27 23.24 -11.25 5.02
N LYS A 28 23.72 -10.20 4.32
CA LYS A 28 25.17 -9.94 4.20
C LYS A 28 25.75 -9.32 5.47
N LYS A 29 24.96 -8.56 6.25
CA LYS A 29 25.42 -7.96 7.51
C LYS A 29 25.54 -8.99 8.62
N SER A 30 24.52 -9.83 8.78
CA SER A 30 24.53 -10.94 9.73
C SER A 30 23.50 -12.01 9.32
N LYS A 31 23.74 -13.25 9.74
CA LYS A 31 22.77 -14.35 9.56
C LYS A 31 21.59 -14.25 10.54
N LYS A 32 21.78 -13.59 11.69
CA LYS A 32 20.79 -13.57 12.79
C LYS A 32 20.18 -12.18 12.98
N TYR A 33 18.89 -12.19 13.27
CA TYR A 33 18.15 -11.02 13.76
C TYR A 33 18.33 -10.93 15.29
N PRO A 34 18.51 -9.73 15.89
CA PRO A 34 18.32 -8.39 15.30
C PRO A 34 19.55 -7.78 14.63
N GLN A 35 20.73 -8.41 14.66
CA GLN A 35 21.98 -7.83 14.16
C GLN A 35 21.96 -7.52 12.66
N ASN A 36 21.09 -8.18 11.88
CA ASN A 36 20.88 -7.91 10.47
C ASN A 36 19.72 -6.96 10.16
N PHE A 37 19.15 -6.29 11.16
CA PHE A 37 18.07 -5.33 10.97
C PHE A 37 18.51 -4.15 10.08
N VAL A 38 17.62 -3.75 9.16
CA VAL A 38 17.82 -2.56 8.32
C VAL A 38 16.74 -1.52 8.64
N CYS A 39 15.47 -1.87 8.42
CA CYS A 39 14.34 -0.98 8.68
C CYS A 39 13.01 -1.73 8.67
N ILE A 40 11.92 -1.04 9.02
CA ILE A 40 10.55 -1.55 8.90
C ILE A 40 10.01 -1.20 7.52
N LEU A 41 9.37 -2.18 6.86
CA LEU A 41 8.67 -1.97 5.60
C LEU A 41 7.33 -1.22 5.83
N PRO A 42 7.14 -0.02 5.26
CA PRO A 42 5.92 0.76 5.45
C PRO A 42 4.70 0.07 4.83
N LYS A 43 3.50 0.55 5.19
CA LYS A 43 2.23 0.00 4.68
C LYS A 43 1.96 0.39 3.25
N THR A 44 2.28 1.62 2.93
CA THR A 44 2.21 2.18 1.60
C THR A 44 3.44 3.03 1.40
N ILE A 45 3.92 3.07 0.17
CA ILE A 45 4.96 3.99 -0.28
C ILE A 45 4.23 5.08 -1.04
N LYS A 46 4.36 6.33 -0.59
CA LYS A 46 3.66 7.46 -1.20
C LYS A 46 4.60 8.11 -2.22
N SER A 47 4.09 8.45 -3.41
CA SER A 47 4.78 9.36 -4.32
C SER A 47 4.65 10.78 -3.78
N LYS A 48 5.41 11.10 -2.73
CA LYS A 48 5.56 12.44 -2.18
C LYS A 48 7.01 12.89 -2.34
N PRO A 49 7.28 14.20 -2.42
CA PRO A 49 8.63 14.72 -2.60
C PRO A 49 9.58 14.41 -1.42
N LYS A 50 9.05 14.16 -0.21
CA LYS A 50 9.84 13.80 0.98
C LYS A 50 9.59 12.34 1.38
N PRO A 51 10.63 11.55 1.72
CA PRO A 51 10.47 10.18 2.20
C PRO A 51 9.64 10.17 3.48
N ALA A 52 8.59 9.34 3.50
CA ALA A 52 7.68 9.21 4.64
C ALA A 52 8.10 8.10 5.61
N SER A 53 9.20 7.39 5.32
CA SER A 53 9.70 6.27 6.11
C SER A 53 11.21 6.09 5.97
N ASN A 54 11.84 5.43 6.95
CA ASN A 54 13.25 5.04 6.86
C ASN A 54 13.52 4.14 5.64
N PHE A 55 12.57 3.30 5.26
CA PHE A 55 12.68 2.47 4.07
C PHE A 55 12.74 3.31 2.78
N GLU A 56 11.91 4.35 2.66
CA GLU A 56 11.97 5.28 1.53
C GLU A 56 13.27 6.10 1.56
N ARG A 57 13.75 6.49 2.75
CA ARG A 57 15.03 7.21 2.88
C ARG A 57 16.24 6.37 2.46
N ILE A 58 16.23 5.06 2.75
CA ILE A 58 17.35 4.15 2.41
C ILE A 58 17.33 3.74 0.94
N PHE A 59 16.16 3.44 0.38
CA PHE A 59 16.04 2.83 -0.96
C PHE A 59 15.52 3.78 -2.05
N GLY A 60 15.12 5.01 -1.68
CA GLY A 60 14.74 6.08 -2.61
C GLY A 60 13.67 5.67 -3.63
N GLU A 61 13.94 5.95 -4.90
CA GLU A 61 13.00 5.69 -6.00
C GLU A 61 12.70 4.19 -6.19
N LYS A 62 13.68 3.33 -5.88
CA LYS A 62 13.56 1.86 -6.00
C LYS A 62 12.72 1.25 -4.88
N SER A 63 12.35 2.01 -3.85
CA SER A 63 11.60 1.50 -2.69
C SER A 63 10.33 0.76 -3.09
N LYS A 64 9.53 1.28 -4.03
CA LYS A 64 8.24 0.67 -4.39
C LYS A 64 8.42 -0.69 -5.06
N GLU A 65 9.36 -0.80 -5.98
CA GLU A 65 9.66 -2.06 -6.66
C GLU A 65 10.29 -3.07 -5.70
N LEU A 66 11.26 -2.62 -4.91
CA LEU A 66 11.93 -3.45 -3.91
C LEU A 66 10.93 -4.01 -2.88
N ALA A 67 10.00 -3.20 -2.40
CA ALA A 67 8.94 -3.63 -1.50
C ALA A 67 8.09 -4.76 -2.11
N LYS A 68 7.69 -4.63 -3.38
CA LYS A 68 6.94 -5.68 -4.10
C LYS A 68 7.76 -6.95 -4.22
N GLN A 69 9.04 -6.85 -4.60
CA GLN A 69 9.92 -8.01 -4.73
C GLN A 69 10.11 -8.73 -3.39
N LEU A 70 10.34 -7.98 -2.30
CA LEU A 70 10.48 -8.52 -0.95
C LEU A 70 9.20 -9.25 -0.50
N LEU A 71 8.02 -8.66 -0.72
CA LEU A 71 6.74 -9.28 -0.41
C LEU A 71 6.50 -10.54 -1.24
N LYS A 72 6.77 -10.52 -2.55
CA LYS A 72 6.65 -11.69 -3.43
C LYS A 72 7.57 -12.84 -3.00
N LYS A 73 8.82 -12.54 -2.63
CA LYS A 73 9.77 -13.54 -2.11
C LYS A 73 9.32 -14.10 -0.76
N ALA A 74 8.81 -13.26 0.13
CA ALA A 74 8.30 -13.71 1.43
C ALA A 74 7.08 -14.63 1.32
N ILE A 75 6.19 -14.43 0.34
CA ILE A 75 5.04 -15.34 0.10
C ILE A 75 5.51 -16.77 -0.19
N LYS A 76 6.66 -16.93 -0.86
CA LYS A 76 7.24 -18.23 -1.21
C LYS A 76 8.00 -18.88 -0.04
N SER A 77 8.14 -18.21 1.09
CA SER A 77 8.83 -18.76 2.27
C SER A 77 7.89 -19.64 3.10
N ASP A 78 8.45 -20.42 4.03
CA ASP A 78 7.72 -21.27 4.98
C ASP A 78 7.07 -20.47 6.12
N TYR A 79 6.21 -19.55 5.74
CA TYR A 79 5.26 -18.92 6.65
C TYR A 79 3.97 -19.75 6.72
N ASP A 80 3.33 -19.70 7.88
CA ASP A 80 2.00 -20.23 8.11
C ASP A 80 0.96 -19.53 7.21
N THR A 81 -0.19 -20.19 7.02
CA THR A 81 -1.26 -19.72 6.14
C THR A 81 -1.77 -18.33 6.52
N ARG A 82 -1.81 -18.00 7.82
CA ARG A 82 -2.29 -16.70 8.31
C ARG A 82 -1.30 -15.60 7.95
N THR A 83 -0.01 -15.80 8.20
CA THR A 83 1.04 -14.85 7.81
C THR A 83 1.11 -14.67 6.30
N LYS A 84 1.02 -15.75 5.51
CA LYS A 84 0.95 -15.67 4.04
C LYS A 84 -0.24 -14.81 3.57
N LYS A 85 -1.42 -14.94 4.19
CA LYS A 85 -2.60 -14.11 3.88
C LYS A 85 -2.34 -12.63 4.12
N VAL A 86 -1.70 -12.27 5.22
CA VAL A 86 -1.36 -10.89 5.55
C VAL A 86 -0.31 -10.33 4.58
N ILE A 87 0.69 -11.13 4.18
CA ILE A 87 1.66 -10.72 3.16
C ILE A 87 0.95 -10.47 1.81
N LYS A 88 0.03 -11.34 1.39
CA LYS A 88 -0.78 -11.14 0.17
C LYS A 88 -1.59 -9.85 0.25
N GLN A 89 -2.30 -9.61 1.35
CA GLN A 89 -3.04 -8.37 1.57
C GLN A 89 -2.13 -7.13 1.50
N ARG A 90 -0.91 -7.23 2.06
CA ARG A 90 0.09 -6.17 1.99
C ARG A 90 0.52 -5.90 0.54
N LEU A 91 0.73 -6.95 -0.26
CA LEU A 91 1.11 -6.85 -1.67
C LEU A 91 0.03 -6.16 -2.53
N GLU A 92 -1.25 -6.41 -2.26
CA GLU A 92 -2.37 -5.75 -2.95
C GLU A 92 -2.31 -4.21 -2.81
N LEU A 93 -1.85 -3.68 -1.67
CA LEU A 93 -1.74 -2.24 -1.46
C LEU A 93 -0.72 -1.56 -2.39
N TYR A 94 0.19 -2.34 -2.98
CA TYR A 94 1.20 -1.85 -3.92
C TYR A 94 0.75 -1.96 -5.39
N LYS A 95 -0.38 -2.61 -5.66
CA LYS A 95 -0.97 -2.61 -7.00
C LYS A 95 -1.54 -1.22 -7.31
N PRO A 96 -1.46 -0.78 -8.59
CA PRO A 96 -2.12 0.45 -8.99
C PRO A 96 -3.62 0.33 -8.70
N LYS A 97 -4.20 1.34 -8.06
CA LYS A 97 -5.65 1.41 -7.89
C LYS A 97 -6.26 1.64 -9.26
N THR A 98 -7.00 0.66 -9.77
CA THR A 98 -7.84 0.85 -10.95
C THR A 98 -8.99 1.77 -10.55
N SER A 99 -8.88 3.05 -10.90
CA SER A 99 -10.01 3.97 -10.75
C SER A 99 -11.07 3.56 -11.77
N LYS A 100 -12.18 2.97 -11.30
CA LYS A 100 -13.32 2.67 -12.17
C LYS A 100 -13.81 3.99 -12.80
N LYS A 101 -13.68 4.10 -14.12
CA LYS A 101 -14.26 5.20 -14.90
C LYS A 101 -15.72 4.87 -15.14
N ILE A 102 -16.61 5.84 -14.91
CA ILE A 102 -18.05 5.71 -15.19
C ILE A 102 -18.47 6.77 -16.20
N LYS A 103 -19.58 6.54 -16.91
CA LYS A 103 -20.15 7.52 -17.85
C LYS A 103 -20.93 8.58 -17.07
N CYS A 104 -20.76 9.84 -17.45
CA CYS A 104 -21.58 10.96 -16.96
C CYS A 104 -22.99 10.87 -17.51
N VAL A 105 -24.01 10.96 -16.65
CA VAL A 105 -25.42 10.94 -17.08
C VAL A 105 -25.78 12.14 -17.96
N ASN A 106 -25.15 13.30 -17.76
CA ASN A 106 -25.49 14.51 -18.53
C ASN A 106 -24.78 14.63 -19.87
N CYS A 107 -23.55 14.13 -20.01
CA CYS A 107 -22.73 14.36 -21.21
C CYS A 107 -22.07 13.11 -21.78
N GLY A 108 -22.35 11.92 -21.21
CA GLY A 108 -21.80 10.64 -21.66
C GLY A 108 -20.30 10.42 -21.39
N LYS A 109 -19.53 11.49 -21.12
CA LYS A 109 -18.07 11.41 -20.93
C LYS A 109 -17.68 10.51 -19.76
N LEU A 110 -16.62 9.73 -19.96
CA LEU A 110 -16.02 8.90 -18.91
C LEU A 110 -15.27 9.76 -17.90
N PHE A 111 -15.56 9.58 -16.61
CA PHE A 111 -14.85 10.28 -15.53
C PHE A 111 -14.59 9.35 -14.34
N ILE A 112 -13.60 9.71 -13.51
CA ILE A 112 -13.30 8.97 -12.29
C ILE A 112 -14.27 9.40 -11.19
N GLN A 113 -15.11 8.48 -10.74
CA GLN A 113 -15.99 8.73 -9.60
C GLN A 113 -15.14 8.82 -8.31
N LYS A 114 -15.17 9.98 -7.65
CA LYS A 114 -14.60 10.10 -6.30
C LYS A 114 -15.56 9.44 -5.31
N ASN A 115 -15.10 8.41 -4.60
CA ASN A 115 -15.83 7.83 -3.48
C ASN A 115 -15.87 8.84 -2.33
N ARG A 116 -16.96 9.60 -2.20
CA ARG A 116 -17.31 10.31 -0.96
C ARG A 116 -18.24 9.43 -0.13
N SER A 117 -18.14 9.53 1.19
CA SER A 117 -18.82 8.66 2.17
C SER A 117 -20.34 8.62 2.04
N PHE A 118 -20.98 9.69 1.54
CA PHE A 118 -22.44 9.81 1.58
C PHE A 118 -23.16 9.74 0.23
N ARG A 119 -22.50 10.00 -0.92
CA ARG A 119 -23.18 9.91 -2.23
C ARG A 119 -22.22 9.70 -3.40
N LYS A 120 -22.58 8.76 -4.27
CA LYS A 120 -21.90 8.49 -5.55
C LYS A 120 -22.44 9.46 -6.60
N TYR A 121 -21.61 10.38 -7.10
CA TYR A 121 -22.01 11.29 -8.18
C TYR A 121 -22.07 10.53 -9.52
N SER A 122 -23.20 10.65 -10.23
CA SER A 122 -23.37 10.12 -11.59
C SER A 122 -23.03 11.17 -12.66
N THR A 123 -22.73 12.41 -12.26
CA THR A 123 -22.44 13.53 -13.15
C THR A 123 -20.97 13.97 -13.00
N CYS A 124 -20.29 14.27 -14.11
CA CYS A 124 -18.92 14.76 -14.08
C CYS A 124 -18.82 16.18 -13.50
N TYR A 125 -17.62 16.57 -13.06
CA TYR A 125 -17.38 17.87 -12.42
C TYR A 125 -17.78 19.07 -13.29
N GLN A 126 -17.50 19.01 -14.60
CA GLN A 126 -17.88 20.08 -15.53
C GLN A 126 -19.40 20.27 -15.61
N CYS A 127 -20.16 19.17 -15.73
CA CYS A 127 -21.63 19.23 -15.76
C CYS A 127 -22.22 19.60 -14.39
N TYR A 128 -21.56 19.24 -13.29
CA TYR A 128 -21.92 19.69 -11.96
C TYR A 128 -21.78 21.22 -11.84
N LEU A 129 -20.63 21.79 -12.21
CA LEU A 129 -20.41 23.24 -12.15
C LEU A 129 -21.45 24.03 -12.96
N LYS A 130 -21.76 23.57 -14.18
CA LYS A 130 -22.79 24.21 -15.03
C LYS A 130 -24.18 24.28 -14.37
N ARG A 131 -24.52 23.38 -13.44
CA ARG A 131 -25.78 23.43 -12.69
C ARG A 131 -25.80 24.52 -11.63
N TYR A 132 -24.65 24.86 -11.03
CA TYR A 132 -24.56 25.86 -9.97
C TYR A 132 -24.33 27.26 -10.52
N VAL A 133 -23.64 27.40 -11.66
CA VAL A 133 -23.42 28.70 -12.32
C VAL A 133 -24.70 29.28 -12.95
N LYS A 134 -25.72 28.46 -13.25
CA LYS A 134 -27.03 28.92 -13.76
C LYS A 134 -27.98 29.47 -12.68
N LYS A 135 -27.58 29.49 -11.40
CA LYS A 135 -28.41 29.89 -10.25
C LYS A 135 -27.99 31.22 -9.61
N THR A 136 -27.09 31.95 -10.25
CA THR A 136 -26.72 33.35 -9.94
C THR A 136 -27.05 34.19 -11.15
#